data_AF-A0A350SQU7-F1
#
_entry.id   AF-A0A350SQU7-F1
#
_cell.length_a   1.000
_cell.length_b   1.000
_cell.length_c   1.000
_cell.angle_alpha   90.00
_cell.angle_beta   90.00
_cell.angle_gamma   90.00
#
_symmetry.space_group_name_H-M   'P 1'
#
loop_
_entity.id
_entity.type
_entity.pdbx_description
1 polymer ?
#
loop_
_entity_poly.entity_id
_entity_poly.type
_entity_poly.pdbx_seq_one_letter_code
_entity_poly.pdbx_strand_id
1 'polypeptide(L)'
;MTSALVFLEGSASPQPLVNDLEACGVQVLAVLDAGSKLVQGVVRHAPDLVIGEVPQSGDALFETTQTLASVAPCPVIVFTHDGDAARIERAVASGIHAWVVNGYSAQRLRPLIQLAQARFKREQALLDELKDVTSRFEERKAVERAKGILMSARQVSDDAAFEILRTASMHSNQRLGQVAQHIIQSAHFAEGVNRAGQLRMLSQRLVKHWLLRLAGVQATRHQTLQADSVQRIDANLALLGKNLSQPTFGDLLDRVVATWKVLKKALKAEPAQDQVGPINALAEQLLQDAERLTASLESAGSVSPLRMLNMAGRQRMLSQRFAKLALLGALETGEPLQQRRAEMEAVRQGFEQGLAYLQGLPLSTPDIRRTLEDAAEGWQALLAGADHVHRPAGRDRLLRLEGLAAASESLLDNFETLSAQYERSMQMLMG
;
A
#
# COMPACT_ATOMS: atom_id res chain seq x y z
N MET A 1 -14.81 43.12 22.81
CA MET A 1 -15.13 42.80 24.21
C MET A 1 -14.94 41.31 24.40
N THR A 2 -14.39 40.85 25.53
CA THR A 2 -14.20 39.41 25.76
C THR A 2 -15.57 38.76 25.94
N SER A 3 -15.84 37.71 25.18
CA SER A 3 -17.07 36.95 25.24
C SER A 3 -16.89 35.68 26.07
N ALA A 4 -17.91 35.29 26.82
CA ALA A 4 -17.89 34.08 27.62
C ALA A 4 -19.15 33.25 27.42
N LEU A 5 -18.99 31.94 27.52
CA LEU A 5 -20.09 31.02 27.70
C LEU A 5 -20.03 30.49 29.13
N VAL A 6 -21.16 30.55 29.83
CA VAL A 6 -21.27 30.10 31.22
C VAL A 6 -21.98 28.76 31.25
N PHE A 7 -21.50 27.81 32.06
CA PHE A 7 -22.23 26.58 32.35
C PHE A 7 -22.34 26.35 33.85
N LEU A 8 -23.50 25.84 34.29
CA LEU A 8 -23.81 25.71 35.71
C LEU A 8 -24.28 24.29 36.02
N GLU A 9 -23.72 23.68 37.06
CA GLU A 9 -24.12 22.36 37.54
C GLU A 9 -24.78 22.46 38.92
N GLY A 10 -26.02 21.98 39.05
CA GLY A 10 -26.79 22.05 40.31
C GLY A 10 -27.78 23.23 40.38
N SER A 11 -28.33 23.49 41.57
CA SER A 11 -29.40 24.48 41.81
C SER A 11 -28.92 25.92 42.03
N ALA A 12 -27.70 26.24 41.60
CA ALA A 12 -27.14 27.58 41.73
C ALA A 12 -27.90 28.58 40.85
N SER A 13 -28.26 29.75 41.38
CA SER A 13 -28.85 30.82 40.57
C SER A 13 -27.79 31.35 39.59
N PRO A 14 -28.08 31.47 38.29
CA PRO A 14 -27.13 32.01 37.30
C PRO A 14 -26.84 33.50 37.47
N GLN A 15 -27.74 34.23 38.13
CA GLN A 15 -27.78 35.69 38.13
C GLN A 15 -26.54 36.39 38.73
N PRO A 16 -25.95 35.97 39.88
CA PRO A 16 -24.81 36.68 40.45
C PRO A 16 -23.55 36.60 39.56
N LEU A 17 -23.23 35.43 39.01
CA LEU A 17 -22.01 35.25 38.20
C LEU A 17 -22.10 36.00 36.87
N VAL A 18 -23.25 35.93 36.21
CA VAL A 18 -23.48 36.64 34.94
C VAL A 18 -23.36 38.15 35.15
N ASN A 19 -24.01 38.69 36.18
CA ASN A 19 -23.96 40.13 36.49
C ASN A 19 -22.53 40.59 36.81
N ASP A 20 -21.77 39.81 37.58
CA ASP A 20 -20.40 40.14 37.95
C ASP A 20 -19.44 40.06 36.75
N LEU A 21 -19.66 39.12 35.82
CA LEU A 21 -18.91 39.03 34.57
C LEU A 21 -19.20 40.23 33.65
N GLU A 22 -20.47 40.61 33.52
CA GLU A 22 -20.90 41.77 32.74
C GLU A 22 -20.35 43.07 33.34
N ALA A 23 -20.36 43.22 34.67
CA ALA A 23 -19.74 44.34 35.37
C ALA A 23 -18.21 44.41 35.15
N CYS A 24 -17.57 43.26 34.91
CA CYS A 24 -16.15 43.18 34.54
C CYS A 24 -15.89 43.43 33.04
N GLY A 25 -16.92 43.69 32.23
CA GLY A 25 -16.82 43.94 30.79
C GLY A 25 -16.72 42.67 29.94
N VAL A 26 -17.17 41.53 30.47
CA VAL A 26 -17.27 40.25 29.75
C VAL A 26 -18.70 40.07 29.27
N GLN A 27 -18.88 39.81 27.97
CA GLN A 27 -20.20 39.56 27.39
C GLN A 27 -20.58 38.09 27.51
N VAL A 28 -21.63 37.77 28.26
CA VAL A 28 -22.13 36.39 28.37
C VAL A 28 -23.02 36.08 27.16
N LEU A 29 -22.57 35.16 26.29
CA LEU A 29 -23.26 34.79 25.05
C LEU A 29 -24.40 33.80 25.29
N ALA A 30 -24.21 32.90 26.25
CA ALA A 30 -25.18 31.88 26.63
C ALA A 30 -24.86 31.36 28.04
N VAL A 31 -25.90 30.91 28.73
CA VAL A 31 -25.81 30.14 29.96
C VAL A 31 -26.36 28.75 29.66
N LEU A 32 -25.58 27.71 29.94
CA LEU A 32 -25.94 26.31 29.70
C LEU A 32 -26.08 25.55 31.02
N ASP A 33 -27.01 24.60 31.07
CA ASP A 33 -27.05 23.63 32.16
C ASP A 33 -25.98 22.55 31.92
N ALA A 34 -25.28 22.15 32.99
CA ALA A 34 -24.30 21.08 32.94
C ALA A 34 -24.99 19.74 32.64
N GLY A 35 -24.59 19.10 31.53
CA GLY A 35 -25.01 17.72 31.27
C GLY A 35 -24.87 17.19 29.85
N SER A 36 -24.98 17.98 28.77
CA SER A 36 -24.86 17.38 27.42
C SER A 36 -24.57 18.28 26.22
N LYS A 37 -24.38 19.60 26.40
CA LYS A 37 -24.30 20.54 25.25
C LYS A 37 -23.18 21.57 25.31
N LEU A 38 -22.20 21.43 26.19
CA LEU A 38 -21.11 22.40 26.30
C LEU A 38 -20.32 22.54 24.99
N VAL A 39 -19.85 21.44 24.42
CA VAL A 39 -19.10 21.44 23.15
C VAL A 39 -19.94 22.03 22.02
N GLN A 40 -21.22 21.66 21.91
CA GLN A 40 -22.13 22.22 20.90
C GLN A 40 -22.34 23.73 21.08
N GLY A 41 -22.47 24.18 22.32
CA GLY A 41 -22.60 25.60 22.66
C GLY A 41 -21.35 26.39 22.27
N VAL A 42 -20.16 25.89 22.59
CA VAL A 42 -18.89 26.54 22.22
C VAL A 42 -18.73 26.60 20.70
N VAL A 43 -18.99 25.51 19.98
CA VAL A 43 -18.93 25.49 18.51
C VAL A 43 -19.92 26.48 17.88
N ARG A 44 -21.13 26.58 18.45
CA ARG A 44 -22.19 27.47 17.93
C ARG A 44 -21.89 28.95 18.19
N HIS A 45 -21.42 29.29 19.39
CA HIS A 45 -21.29 30.67 19.84
C HIS A 45 -19.88 31.24 19.71
N ALA A 46 -18.87 30.38 19.51
CA ALA A 46 -17.45 30.75 19.41
C ALA A 46 -16.99 31.77 20.48
N PRO A 47 -17.19 31.49 21.79
CA PRO A 47 -16.78 32.38 22.87
C PRO A 47 -15.24 32.46 23.00
N ASP A 48 -14.76 33.57 23.57
CA ASP A 48 -13.32 33.73 23.91
C ASP A 48 -12.90 32.94 25.15
N LEU A 49 -13.85 32.40 25.90
CA LEU A 49 -13.67 31.84 27.24
C LEU A 49 -14.92 31.04 27.67
N VAL A 50 -14.70 29.94 28.39
CA VAL A 50 -15.75 29.15 29.02
C VAL A 50 -15.58 29.21 30.54
N ILE A 51 -16.68 29.48 31.25
CA ILE A 51 -16.70 29.54 32.71
C ILE A 51 -17.74 28.56 33.25
N GLY A 52 -17.32 27.68 34.13
CA GLY A 52 -18.16 26.73 34.84
C GLY A 52 -18.29 27.07 36.31
N GLU A 53 -19.49 26.92 36.86
CA GLU A 53 -19.69 26.78 38.32
C GLU A 53 -20.21 25.37 38.61
N VAL A 54 -19.37 24.57 39.25
CA VAL A 54 -19.58 23.13 39.48
C VAL A 54 -19.32 22.81 40.95
N PRO A 55 -20.36 22.69 41.78
CA PRO A 55 -20.22 22.49 43.22
C PRO A 55 -19.49 21.19 43.58
N GLN A 56 -19.83 20.10 42.88
CA GLN A 56 -19.18 18.79 43.00
C GLN A 56 -18.93 18.24 41.60
N SER A 57 -17.67 17.97 41.28
CA SER A 57 -17.28 17.58 39.93
C SER A 57 -17.57 16.11 39.64
N GLY A 58 -18.31 15.82 38.58
CA GLY A 58 -18.43 14.47 38.00
C GLY A 58 -17.32 14.20 37.00
N ASP A 59 -17.03 12.93 36.72
CA ASP A 59 -16.05 12.53 35.70
C ASP A 59 -16.39 13.05 34.29
N ALA A 60 -17.69 13.22 34.02
CA ALA A 60 -18.23 13.72 32.75
C ALA A 60 -17.74 15.12 32.38
N LEU A 61 -17.44 15.99 33.36
CA LEU A 61 -16.90 17.32 33.10
C LEU A 61 -15.53 17.22 32.41
N PHE A 62 -14.65 16.39 32.95
CA PHE A 62 -13.29 16.21 32.43
C PHE A 62 -13.29 15.59 31.03
N GLU A 63 -14.18 14.63 30.76
CA GLU A 63 -14.35 14.07 29.42
C GLU A 63 -14.86 15.13 28.43
N THR A 64 -15.80 15.98 28.88
CA THR A 64 -16.37 17.06 28.06
C THR A 64 -15.33 18.13 27.74
N THR A 65 -14.51 18.56 28.71
CA THR A 65 -13.46 19.57 28.50
C THR A 65 -12.31 19.02 27.68
N GLN A 66 -11.97 17.73 27.82
CA GLN A 66 -10.98 17.08 26.96
C GLN A 66 -11.46 17.02 25.51
N THR A 67 -12.74 16.68 25.29
CA THR A 67 -13.36 16.74 23.97
C THR A 67 -13.33 18.16 23.41
N LEU A 68 -13.69 19.15 24.23
CA LEU A 68 -13.68 20.56 23.86
C LEU A 68 -12.29 21.02 23.39
N ALA A 69 -11.23 20.67 24.11
CA ALA A 69 -9.85 21.03 23.76
C ALA A 69 -9.45 20.52 22.37
N SER A 70 -9.99 19.38 21.93
CA SER A 70 -9.72 18.81 20.60
C SER A 70 -10.59 19.39 19.47
N VAL A 71 -11.83 19.81 19.77
CA VAL A 71 -12.81 20.24 18.76
C VAL A 71 -12.86 21.75 18.57
N ALA A 72 -12.87 22.52 19.66
CA ALA A 72 -12.99 23.97 19.67
C ALA A 72 -12.22 24.54 20.87
N PRO A 73 -10.87 24.61 20.78
CA PRO A 73 -10.01 24.98 21.89
C PRO A 73 -10.25 26.43 22.34
N CYS A 74 -10.56 26.63 23.62
CA CYS A 74 -10.69 27.93 24.25
C CYS A 74 -10.28 27.87 25.73
N PRO A 75 -9.95 29.01 26.38
CA PRO A 75 -9.71 29.06 27.82
C PRO A 75 -10.92 28.55 28.63
N VAL A 76 -10.67 27.71 29.63
CA VAL A 76 -11.71 27.14 30.52
C VAL A 76 -11.38 27.45 31.97
N ILE A 77 -12.35 28.02 32.69
CA ILE A 77 -12.29 28.28 34.13
C ILE A 77 -13.40 27.49 34.79
N VAL A 78 -13.10 26.81 35.90
CA VAL A 78 -14.11 26.11 36.70
C VAL A 78 -14.00 26.56 38.15
N PHE A 79 -15.11 27.06 38.68
CA PHE A 79 -15.29 27.36 40.09
C PHE A 79 -15.95 26.16 40.78
N THR A 80 -15.38 25.72 41.90
CA THR A 80 -15.84 24.52 42.60
C THR A 80 -15.57 24.61 44.11
N HIS A 81 -16.15 23.69 44.88
CA HIS A 81 -15.79 23.44 46.28
C HIS A 81 -14.86 22.23 46.43
N ASP A 82 -14.49 21.60 45.32
CA ASP A 82 -13.68 20.40 45.29
C ASP A 82 -12.18 20.72 45.33
N GLY A 83 -11.60 20.58 46.51
CA GLY A 83 -10.18 20.81 46.79
C GLY A 83 -9.30 19.57 46.73
N ASP A 84 -9.82 18.44 46.23
CA ASP A 84 -9.05 17.20 46.12
C ASP A 84 -7.88 17.33 45.12
N ALA A 85 -6.67 16.96 45.56
CA ALA A 85 -5.47 17.13 44.76
C ALA A 85 -5.48 16.29 43.46
N ALA A 86 -5.99 15.05 43.52
CA ALA A 86 -6.06 14.19 42.34
C ALA A 86 -7.04 14.74 41.31
N ARG A 87 -8.14 15.36 41.74
CA ARG A 87 -9.08 16.05 40.86
C ARG A 87 -8.52 17.33 40.26
N ILE A 88 -7.74 18.11 41.01
CA ILE A 88 -7.04 19.28 40.48
C ILE A 88 -6.09 18.88 39.34
N GLU A 89 -5.30 17.83 39.53
CA GLU A 89 -4.41 17.32 38.48
C GLU A 89 -5.20 16.85 37.25
N ARG A 90 -6.31 16.11 37.46
CA ARG A 90 -7.19 15.67 36.38
C ARG A 90 -7.84 16.83 35.64
N ALA A 91 -8.24 17.88 36.34
CA ALA A 91 -8.82 19.07 35.76
C ALA A 91 -7.84 19.72 34.77
N VAL A 92 -6.60 19.93 35.20
CA VAL A 92 -5.55 20.49 34.33
C VAL A 92 -5.27 19.58 33.15
N ALA A 93 -5.14 18.26 33.37
CA ALA A 93 -4.93 17.29 32.30
C ALA A 93 -6.08 17.20 31.29
N SER A 94 -7.28 17.65 31.67
CA SER A 94 -8.48 17.68 30.83
C SER A 94 -8.70 19.00 30.07
N GLY A 95 -7.73 19.94 30.12
CA GLY A 95 -7.82 21.24 29.44
C GLY A 95 -8.51 22.34 30.24
N ILE A 96 -8.63 22.18 31.58
CA ILE A 96 -9.10 23.26 32.47
C ILE A 96 -7.91 24.13 32.88
N HIS A 97 -7.96 25.40 32.52
CA HIS A 97 -6.84 26.32 32.66
C HIS A 97 -6.80 26.97 34.05
N ALA A 98 -7.95 27.09 34.70
CA ALA A 98 -8.07 27.54 36.08
C ALA A 98 -9.13 26.72 36.82
N TRP A 99 -8.67 25.90 37.77
CA TRP A 99 -9.51 25.22 38.76
C TRP A 99 -9.50 26.02 40.05
N VAL A 100 -10.63 26.62 40.41
CA VAL A 100 -10.72 27.60 41.50
C VAL A 100 -11.61 27.04 42.60
N VAL A 101 -10.97 26.69 43.72
CA VAL A 101 -11.62 26.14 44.92
C VAL A 101 -12.21 27.28 45.76
N ASN A 102 -13.33 27.00 46.45
CA ASN A 102 -14.09 27.91 47.29
C ASN A 102 -14.84 29.01 46.52
N GLY A 103 -15.30 28.69 45.30
CA GLY A 103 -16.10 29.60 44.48
C GLY A 103 -15.31 30.80 43.93
N TYR A 104 -16.04 31.83 43.47
CA TYR A 104 -15.45 33.05 42.90
C TYR A 104 -15.71 34.29 43.78
N SER A 105 -14.95 35.35 43.54
CA SER A 105 -15.29 36.70 44.01
C SER A 105 -15.16 37.69 42.86
N ALA A 106 -16.07 38.68 42.80
CA ALA A 106 -16.14 39.64 41.70
C ALA A 106 -14.79 40.33 41.42
N GLN A 107 -14.08 40.72 42.49
CA GLN A 107 -12.77 41.39 42.40
C GLN A 107 -11.66 40.50 41.78
N ARG A 108 -11.82 39.17 41.81
CA ARG A 108 -10.84 38.21 41.31
C ARG A 108 -11.14 37.72 39.89
N LEU A 109 -12.31 38.00 39.34
CA LEU A 109 -12.71 37.52 38.01
C LEU A 109 -11.74 37.97 36.91
N ARG A 110 -11.43 39.26 36.85
CA ARG A 110 -10.56 39.81 35.79
C ARG A 110 -9.13 39.23 35.83
N PRO A 111 -8.43 39.19 36.99
CA PRO A 111 -7.13 38.50 37.08
C PRO A 111 -7.19 37.01 36.73
N LEU A 112 -8.25 36.29 37.13
CA LEU A 112 -8.41 34.87 36.81
C LEU A 112 -8.62 34.62 35.32
N ILE A 113 -9.41 35.46 34.66
CA ILE A 113 -9.61 35.40 33.20
C ILE A 113 -8.28 35.62 32.48
N GLN A 114 -7.51 36.63 32.90
CA GLN A 114 -6.19 36.88 32.32
C GLN A 114 -5.23 35.70 32.54
N LEU A 115 -5.25 35.08 33.73
CA LEU A 115 -4.44 33.89 34.02
C LEU A 115 -4.83 32.70 33.13
N ALA A 116 -6.13 32.42 33.00
CA ALA A 116 -6.62 31.33 32.17
C ALA A 116 -6.30 31.55 30.68
N GLN A 117 -6.49 32.76 30.18
CA GLN A 117 -6.11 33.13 28.81
C GLN A 117 -4.60 33.02 28.58
N ALA A 118 -3.77 33.41 29.55
CA ALA A 118 -2.32 33.29 29.43
C ALA A 118 -1.88 31.82 29.44
N ARG A 119 -2.48 30.97 30.28
CA ARG A 119 -2.23 29.53 30.31
C ARG A 119 -2.64 28.87 28.99
N PHE A 120 -3.83 29.19 28.48
CA PHE A 120 -4.31 28.70 27.18
C PHE A 120 -3.37 29.09 26.04
N LYS A 121 -2.97 30.37 25.96
CA LYS A 121 -2.02 30.82 24.94
C LYS A 121 -0.69 30.08 24.99
N ARG A 122 -0.18 29.83 26.20
CA ARG A 122 1.08 29.08 26.38
C ARG A 122 0.93 27.62 25.97
N GLU A 123 -0.16 26.98 26.35
CA GLU A 123 -0.46 25.61 25.95
C GLU A 123 -0.61 25.49 24.43
N GLN A 124 -1.39 26.37 23.80
CA GLN A 124 -1.56 26.38 22.35
C GLN A 124 -0.24 26.60 21.61
N ALA A 125 0.62 27.50 22.09
CA ALA A 125 1.94 27.71 21.51
C ALA A 125 2.83 26.46 21.58
N LEU A 126 2.78 25.71 22.69
CA LEU A 126 3.50 24.44 22.83
C LEU A 126 2.93 23.36 21.91
N LEU A 127 1.61 23.27 21.76
CA LEU A 127 0.96 22.34 20.83
C LEU A 127 1.31 22.67 19.37
N ASP A 128 1.37 23.95 19.02
CA ASP A 128 1.77 24.39 17.68
C ASP A 128 3.24 24.09 17.40
N GLU A 129 4.14 24.32 18.38
CA GLU A 129 5.56 23.96 18.27
C GLU A 129 5.74 22.44 18.14
N LEU A 130 5.03 21.65 18.95
CA LEU A 130 5.04 20.19 18.84
C LEU A 130 4.59 19.74 17.45
N LYS A 131 3.50 20.30 16.93
CA LYS A 131 2.97 19.99 15.60
C LYS A 131 3.97 20.33 14.50
N ASP A 132 4.63 21.49 14.56
CA ASP A 132 5.65 21.90 13.59
C ASP A 132 6.85 20.95 13.61
N VAL A 133 7.36 20.61 14.80
CA VAL A 133 8.47 19.65 14.96
C VAL A 133 8.09 18.27 14.41
N THR A 134 6.90 17.76 14.76
CA THR A 134 6.41 16.46 14.25
C THR A 134 6.27 16.49 12.72
N SER A 135 5.73 17.57 12.14
CA SER A 135 5.59 17.70 10.69
C SER A 135 6.95 17.69 9.98
N ARG A 136 7.93 18.44 10.48
CA ARG A 136 9.29 18.47 9.91
C ARG A 136 9.98 17.11 10.01
N PHE A 137 9.77 16.39 11.11
CA PHE A 137 10.31 15.06 11.30
C PHE A 137 9.72 14.05 10.29
N GLU A 138 8.40 14.03 10.11
CA GLU A 138 7.75 13.15 9.13
C GLU A 138 8.12 13.50 7.69
N GLU A 139 8.24 14.79 7.36
CA GLU A 139 8.76 15.23 6.06
C GLU A 139 10.19 14.71 5.83
N ARG A 140 11.10 14.86 6.81
CA ARG A 140 12.47 14.33 6.71
C ARG A 140 12.48 12.82 6.53
N LYS A 141 11.65 12.08 7.27
CA LYS A 141 11.52 10.62 7.14
C LYS A 141 10.99 10.21 5.77
N ALA A 142 10.08 10.97 5.18
CA ALA A 142 9.63 10.74 3.81
C ALA A 142 10.76 10.98 2.82
N VAL A 143 11.51 12.07 2.96
CA VAL A 143 12.66 12.39 2.09
C VAL A 143 13.73 11.31 2.14
N GLU A 144 14.16 10.87 3.33
CA GLU A 144 15.18 9.80 3.44
C GLU A 144 14.69 8.47 2.85
N ARG A 145 13.42 8.11 3.03
CA ARG A 145 12.85 6.91 2.39
C ARG A 145 12.82 7.04 0.87
N ALA A 146 12.41 8.20 0.34
CA ALA A 146 12.39 8.44 -1.10
C ALA A 146 13.81 8.42 -1.69
N LYS A 147 14.80 8.98 -0.98
CA LYS A 147 16.23 8.86 -1.33
C LYS A 147 16.65 7.40 -1.40
N GLY A 148 16.37 6.60 -0.37
CA GLY A 148 16.70 5.16 -0.37
C GLY A 148 16.07 4.38 -1.53
N ILE A 149 14.82 4.70 -1.90
CA ILE A 149 14.16 4.15 -3.09
C ILE A 149 14.89 4.59 -4.37
N LEU A 150 15.21 5.87 -4.50
CA LEU A 150 15.91 6.41 -5.67
C LEU A 150 17.33 5.87 -5.81
N MET A 151 18.06 5.70 -4.71
CA MET A 151 19.38 5.07 -4.67
C MET A 151 19.30 3.62 -5.13
N SER A 152 18.35 2.84 -4.59
CA SER A 152 18.21 1.42 -4.95
C SER A 152 17.74 1.25 -6.40
N ALA A 153 16.77 2.07 -6.81
CA ALA A 153 16.26 2.08 -8.16
C ALA A 153 17.38 2.50 -9.11
N ARG A 154 17.83 3.76 -9.05
CA ARG A 154 18.73 4.38 -10.03
C ARG A 154 20.22 4.08 -9.83
N GLN A 155 20.60 3.35 -8.78
CA GLN A 155 22.00 3.07 -8.42
C GLN A 155 22.85 4.34 -8.29
N VAL A 156 22.26 5.38 -7.69
CA VAL A 156 22.89 6.69 -7.48
C VAL A 156 23.33 6.87 -6.02
N SER A 157 24.27 7.79 -5.80
CA SER A 157 24.66 8.20 -4.45
C SER A 157 23.53 8.95 -3.73
N ASP A 158 23.69 9.09 -2.43
CA ASP A 158 22.76 9.85 -1.58
C ASP A 158 22.59 11.31 -2.05
N ASP A 159 23.69 11.98 -2.39
CA ASP A 159 23.70 13.36 -2.89
C ASP A 159 22.96 13.49 -4.22
N ALA A 160 23.20 12.56 -5.15
CA ALA A 160 22.52 12.55 -6.44
C ALA A 160 21.01 12.27 -6.28
N ALA A 161 20.62 11.39 -5.36
CA ALA A 161 19.21 11.14 -5.05
C ALA A 161 18.51 12.38 -4.48
N PHE A 162 19.19 13.15 -3.62
CA PHE A 162 18.67 14.41 -3.10
C PHE A 162 18.51 15.48 -4.20
N GLU A 163 19.49 15.62 -5.10
CA GLU A 163 19.38 16.56 -6.22
C GLU A 163 18.24 16.20 -7.19
N ILE A 164 17.99 14.92 -7.43
CA ILE A 164 16.83 14.46 -8.22
C ILE A 164 15.52 14.88 -7.55
N LEU A 165 15.37 14.64 -6.24
CA LEU A 165 14.19 15.06 -5.47
C LEU A 165 13.98 16.57 -5.50
N ARG A 166 15.06 17.33 -5.34
CA ARG A 166 15.04 18.81 -5.35
C ARG A 166 14.61 19.33 -6.71
N THR A 167 15.17 18.78 -7.78
CA THR A 167 14.84 19.14 -9.16
C THR A 167 13.37 18.83 -9.47
N ALA A 168 12.89 17.66 -9.08
CA ALA A 168 11.47 17.29 -9.22
C ALA A 168 10.52 18.22 -8.44
N SER A 169 10.88 18.61 -7.21
CA SER A 169 10.14 19.59 -6.40
C SER A 169 10.06 20.96 -7.09
N MET A 170 11.16 21.41 -7.71
CA MET A 170 11.17 22.67 -8.46
C MET A 170 10.28 22.62 -9.70
N HIS A 171 10.36 21.55 -10.50
CA HIS A 171 9.54 21.42 -11.71
C HIS A 171 8.04 21.26 -11.43
N SER A 172 7.69 20.59 -10.33
CA SER A 172 6.28 20.36 -9.94
C SER A 172 5.68 21.47 -9.07
N ASN A 173 6.48 22.45 -8.64
CA ASN A 173 6.08 23.50 -7.69
C ASN A 173 5.44 22.92 -6.40
N GLN A 174 5.98 21.79 -5.92
CA GLN A 174 5.52 21.07 -4.72
C GLN A 174 6.61 21.08 -3.65
N ARG A 175 6.22 20.91 -2.38
CA ARG A 175 7.19 20.77 -1.28
C ARG A 175 7.98 19.46 -1.42
N LEU A 176 9.24 19.46 -0.99
CA LEU A 176 10.10 18.28 -1.05
C LEU A 176 9.47 17.04 -0.38
N GLY A 177 8.81 17.22 0.78
CA GLY A 177 8.09 16.16 1.46
C GLY A 177 6.93 15.57 0.65
N GLN A 178 6.21 16.39 -0.13
CA GLN A 178 5.11 15.93 -1.00
C GLN A 178 5.65 15.12 -2.18
N VAL A 179 6.71 15.60 -2.83
CA VAL A 179 7.38 14.86 -3.92
C VAL A 179 7.92 13.54 -3.40
N ALA A 180 8.54 13.52 -2.22
CA ALA A 180 9.01 12.29 -1.59
C ALA A 180 7.87 11.29 -1.36
N GLN A 181 6.72 11.74 -0.85
CA GLN A 181 5.53 10.89 -0.69
C GLN A 181 5.02 10.34 -2.02
N HIS A 182 4.96 11.15 -3.08
CA HIS A 182 4.56 10.70 -4.41
C HIS A 182 5.50 9.63 -4.98
N ILE A 183 6.81 9.77 -4.77
CA ILE A 183 7.80 8.76 -5.17
C ILE A 183 7.60 7.46 -4.40
N ILE A 184 7.43 7.54 -3.07
CA ILE A 184 7.18 6.35 -2.23
C ILE A 184 5.91 5.63 -2.69
N GLN A 185 4.83 6.36 -2.91
CA GLN A 185 3.56 5.79 -3.37
C GLN A 185 3.71 5.15 -4.75
N SER A 186 4.36 5.83 -5.69
CA SER A 186 4.59 5.32 -7.04
C SER A 186 5.44 4.04 -7.03
N ALA A 187 6.46 3.99 -6.18
CA ALA A 187 7.29 2.80 -6.02
C ALA A 187 6.51 1.62 -5.43
N HIS A 188 5.66 1.85 -4.42
CA HIS A 188 4.78 0.82 -3.87
C HIS A 188 3.81 0.26 -4.92
N PHE A 189 3.21 1.13 -5.75
CA PHE A 189 2.33 0.68 -6.84
C PHE A 189 3.09 -0.13 -7.89
N ALA A 190 4.26 0.35 -8.33
CA ALA A 190 5.09 -0.38 -9.29
C ALA A 190 5.52 -1.75 -8.77
N GLU A 191 5.90 -1.85 -7.50
CA GLU A 191 6.19 -3.13 -6.87
C GLU A 191 4.94 -4.02 -6.85
N GLY A 192 3.77 -3.50 -6.45
CA GLY A 192 2.52 -4.24 -6.47
C GLY A 192 2.19 -4.84 -7.84
N VAL A 193 2.31 -4.04 -8.91
CA VAL A 193 2.11 -4.50 -10.29
C VAL A 193 3.08 -5.61 -10.67
N ASN A 194 4.38 -5.46 -10.36
CA ASN A 194 5.38 -6.49 -10.66
C ASN A 194 5.10 -7.80 -9.90
N ARG A 195 4.79 -7.73 -8.60
CA ARG A 195 4.50 -8.90 -7.77
C ARG A 195 3.24 -9.63 -8.24
N ALA A 196 2.16 -8.89 -8.50
CA ALA A 196 0.94 -9.47 -9.07
C ALA A 196 1.19 -10.07 -10.46
N GLY A 197 1.98 -9.38 -11.29
CA GLY A 197 2.37 -9.85 -12.61
C GLY A 197 3.16 -11.17 -12.58
N GLN A 198 4.07 -11.34 -11.62
CA GLN A 198 4.85 -12.56 -11.43
C GLN A 198 3.98 -13.79 -11.09
N LEU A 199 2.85 -13.60 -10.39
CA LEU A 199 1.93 -14.70 -10.07
C LEU A 199 1.40 -15.39 -11.32
N ARG A 200 1.19 -14.63 -12.41
CA ARG A 200 0.78 -15.18 -13.70
C ARG A 200 1.80 -16.17 -14.24
N MET A 201 3.07 -15.78 -14.29
CA MET A 201 4.16 -16.66 -14.74
C MET A 201 4.33 -17.87 -13.82
N LEU A 202 4.36 -17.64 -12.51
CA LEU A 202 4.58 -18.71 -11.53
C LEU A 202 3.46 -19.78 -11.57
N SER A 203 2.21 -19.37 -11.80
CA SER A 203 1.09 -20.32 -11.97
C SER A 203 1.34 -21.30 -13.12
N GLN A 204 1.91 -20.84 -14.22
CA GLN A 204 2.20 -21.66 -15.41
C GLN A 204 3.44 -22.53 -15.19
N ARG A 205 4.49 -21.95 -14.60
CA ARG A 205 5.73 -22.66 -14.25
C ARG A 205 5.48 -23.83 -13.29
N LEU A 206 4.56 -23.67 -12.32
CA LEU A 206 4.15 -24.75 -11.41
C LEU A 206 3.61 -25.98 -12.13
N VAL A 207 2.68 -25.78 -13.07
CA VAL A 207 2.07 -26.87 -13.84
C VAL A 207 3.09 -27.50 -14.77
N LYS A 208 3.94 -26.70 -15.42
CA LYS A 208 5.03 -27.20 -16.26
C LYS A 208 5.93 -28.19 -15.50
N HIS A 209 6.37 -27.82 -14.29
CA HIS A 209 7.19 -28.71 -13.46
C HIS A 209 6.42 -29.92 -12.93
N TRP A 210 5.12 -29.79 -12.65
CA TRP A 210 4.26 -30.92 -12.31
C TRP A 210 4.23 -31.96 -13.44
N LEU A 211 4.04 -31.51 -14.69
CA LEU A 211 4.00 -32.37 -15.88
C LEU A 211 5.35 -33.04 -16.14
N LEU A 212 6.46 -32.34 -15.95
CA LEU A 212 7.80 -32.91 -16.12
C LEU A 212 8.11 -33.99 -15.08
N ARG A 213 7.68 -33.79 -13.81
CA ARG A 213 7.76 -34.82 -12.78
C ARG A 213 6.90 -36.04 -13.13
N LEU A 214 5.67 -35.82 -13.58
CA LEU A 214 4.77 -36.89 -14.04
C LEU A 214 5.37 -37.68 -15.21
N ALA A 215 6.09 -37.01 -16.11
CA ALA A 215 6.77 -37.62 -17.23
C ALA A 215 8.08 -38.35 -16.84
N GLY A 216 8.53 -38.26 -15.58
CA GLY A 216 9.78 -38.87 -15.11
C GLY A 216 11.05 -38.13 -15.54
N VAL A 217 10.94 -36.89 -16.03
CA VAL A 217 12.10 -36.05 -16.39
C VAL A 217 12.67 -35.48 -15.10
N GLN A 218 13.93 -35.81 -14.77
CA GLN A 218 14.68 -35.23 -13.63
C GLN A 218 13.83 -34.88 -12.39
N ALA A 219 13.06 -35.85 -11.89
CA ALA A 219 11.95 -35.60 -10.95
C ALA A 219 12.37 -34.76 -9.73
N THR A 220 13.54 -35.05 -9.13
CA THR A 220 14.10 -34.31 -8.00
C THR A 220 14.36 -32.83 -8.33
N ARG A 221 14.93 -32.55 -9.50
CA ARG A 221 15.21 -31.16 -9.93
C ARG A 221 13.92 -30.37 -10.10
N HIS A 222 12.93 -30.95 -10.77
CA HIS A 222 11.65 -30.27 -10.99
C HIS A 222 10.81 -30.17 -9.73
N GLN A 223 10.97 -31.07 -8.76
CA GLN A 223 10.40 -30.90 -7.42
C GLN A 223 10.99 -29.68 -6.70
N THR A 224 12.30 -29.48 -6.76
CA THR A 224 12.96 -28.28 -6.20
C THR A 224 12.50 -26.99 -6.87
N LEU A 225 12.44 -26.96 -8.21
CA LEU A 225 11.96 -25.78 -8.96
C LEU A 225 10.48 -25.46 -8.71
N GLN A 226 9.67 -26.50 -8.49
CA GLN A 226 8.28 -26.34 -8.10
C GLN A 226 8.16 -25.77 -6.68
N ALA A 227 8.97 -26.26 -5.73
CA ALA A 227 9.01 -25.74 -4.36
C ALA A 227 9.47 -24.27 -4.32
N ASP A 228 10.48 -23.89 -5.12
CA ASP A 228 10.89 -22.49 -5.31
C ASP A 228 9.72 -21.62 -5.80
N SER A 229 8.98 -22.11 -6.81
CA SER A 229 7.82 -21.38 -7.34
C SER A 229 6.71 -21.22 -6.29
N VAL A 230 6.47 -22.22 -5.44
CA VAL A 230 5.53 -22.13 -4.30
C VAL A 230 5.99 -21.05 -3.32
N GLN A 231 7.26 -21.05 -2.94
CA GLN A 231 7.82 -20.07 -2.00
C GLN A 231 7.74 -18.64 -2.57
N ARG A 232 8.02 -18.45 -3.86
CA ARG A 232 7.90 -17.14 -4.54
C ARG A 232 6.46 -16.64 -4.55
N ILE A 233 5.47 -17.51 -4.77
CA ILE A 233 4.05 -17.12 -4.70
C ILE A 233 3.68 -16.71 -3.27
N ASP A 234 4.05 -17.51 -2.26
CA ASP A 234 3.77 -17.16 -0.86
C ASP A 234 4.36 -15.80 -0.47
N ALA A 235 5.61 -15.54 -0.86
CA ALA A 235 6.29 -14.28 -0.59
C ALA A 235 5.60 -13.10 -1.31
N ASN A 236 5.23 -13.27 -2.58
CA ASN A 236 4.54 -12.24 -3.35
C ASN A 236 3.17 -11.91 -2.73
N LEU A 237 2.39 -12.91 -2.33
CA LEU A 237 1.09 -12.70 -1.70
C LEU A 237 1.20 -12.04 -0.31
N ALA A 238 2.20 -12.42 0.47
CA ALA A 238 2.46 -11.78 1.77
C ALA A 238 2.81 -10.29 1.61
N LEU A 239 3.65 -9.95 0.63
CA LEU A 239 4.01 -8.56 0.31
C LEU A 239 2.81 -7.76 -0.20
N LEU A 240 2.03 -8.33 -1.12
CA LEU A 240 0.81 -7.70 -1.64
C LEU A 240 -0.20 -7.45 -0.51
N GLY A 241 -0.41 -8.42 0.39
CA GLY A 241 -1.33 -8.26 1.53
C GLY A 241 -0.88 -7.21 2.54
N LYS A 242 0.43 -6.97 2.66
CA LYS A 242 0.98 -5.93 3.54
C LYS A 242 0.88 -4.52 2.93
N ASN A 243 1.09 -4.41 1.61
CA ASN A 243 1.34 -3.13 0.97
C ASN A 243 0.11 -2.58 0.20
N LEU A 244 -0.84 -3.43 -0.19
CA LEU A 244 -2.04 -2.99 -0.90
C LEU A 244 -3.12 -2.51 0.06
N SER A 245 -3.84 -1.47 -0.36
CA SER A 245 -5.02 -0.95 0.33
C SER A 245 -6.14 -1.99 0.35
N GLN A 246 -6.51 -2.46 1.54
CA GLN A 246 -7.60 -3.41 1.73
C GLN A 246 -8.94 -2.89 1.18
N PRO A 247 -9.37 -1.63 1.44
CA PRO A 247 -10.60 -1.10 0.84
C PRO A 247 -10.61 -1.02 -0.69
N THR A 248 -9.43 -1.01 -1.34
CA THR A 248 -9.32 -0.79 -2.79
C THR A 248 -9.10 -2.07 -3.58
N PHE A 249 -8.28 -2.99 -3.06
CA PHE A 249 -7.83 -4.20 -3.78
C PHE A 249 -8.08 -5.49 -3.00
N GLY A 250 -8.70 -5.42 -1.82
CA GLY A 250 -8.86 -6.56 -0.92
C GLY A 250 -9.65 -7.71 -1.54
N ASP A 251 -10.74 -7.41 -2.24
CA ASP A 251 -11.57 -8.41 -2.92
C ASP A 251 -10.83 -9.17 -4.03
N LEU A 252 -10.03 -8.46 -4.83
CA LEU A 252 -9.19 -9.04 -5.88
C LEU A 252 -8.08 -9.90 -5.28
N LEU A 253 -7.40 -9.40 -4.24
CA LEU A 253 -6.32 -10.13 -3.57
C LEU A 253 -6.84 -11.38 -2.85
N ASP A 254 -7.97 -11.27 -2.14
CA ASP A 254 -8.59 -12.39 -1.43
C ASP A 254 -8.97 -13.52 -2.38
N ARG A 255 -9.45 -13.18 -3.59
CA ARG A 255 -9.71 -14.18 -4.63
C ARG A 255 -8.42 -14.90 -5.06
N VAL A 256 -7.34 -14.16 -5.33
CA VAL A 256 -6.03 -14.75 -5.66
C VAL A 256 -5.55 -15.67 -4.54
N VAL A 257 -5.65 -15.22 -3.28
CA VAL A 257 -5.22 -15.99 -2.09
C VAL A 257 -6.08 -17.25 -1.92
N ALA A 258 -7.39 -17.17 -2.12
CA ALA A 258 -8.29 -18.31 -2.04
C ALA A 258 -7.95 -19.37 -3.10
N THR A 259 -7.78 -18.95 -4.37
CA THR A 259 -7.36 -19.84 -5.46
C THR A 259 -6.00 -20.47 -5.16
N TRP A 260 -5.03 -19.69 -4.70
CA TRP A 260 -3.71 -20.19 -4.31
C TRP A 260 -3.77 -21.23 -3.19
N LYS A 261 -4.59 -21.02 -2.16
CA LYS A 261 -4.72 -21.95 -1.03
C LYS A 261 -5.18 -23.34 -1.49
N VAL A 262 -6.12 -23.38 -2.44
CA VAL A 262 -6.62 -24.64 -3.02
C VAL A 262 -5.54 -25.30 -3.88
N LEU A 263 -4.91 -24.54 -4.78
CA LEU A 263 -3.84 -25.04 -5.65
C LEU A 263 -2.64 -25.58 -4.84
N LYS A 264 -2.16 -24.82 -3.86
CA LYS A 264 -1.04 -25.20 -2.98
C LYS A 264 -1.33 -26.50 -2.23
N LYS A 265 -2.57 -26.72 -1.81
CA LYS A 265 -2.97 -27.97 -1.16
C LYS A 265 -2.91 -29.14 -2.15
N ALA A 266 -3.40 -28.95 -3.37
CA ALA A 266 -3.36 -29.99 -4.41
C ALA A 266 -1.92 -30.37 -4.80
N LEU A 267 -1.01 -29.40 -4.87
CA LEU A 267 0.40 -29.61 -5.22
C LEU A 267 1.23 -30.40 -4.20
N LYS A 268 0.67 -30.75 -3.02
CA LYS A 268 1.36 -31.59 -2.02
C LYS A 268 1.38 -33.07 -2.38
N ALA A 269 0.47 -33.52 -3.24
CA ALA A 269 0.43 -34.90 -3.67
C ALA A 269 1.57 -35.20 -4.66
N GLU A 270 1.90 -36.48 -4.84
CA GLU A 270 2.77 -36.89 -5.95
C GLU A 270 2.02 -36.77 -7.29
N PRO A 271 2.70 -36.39 -8.39
CA PRO A 271 2.08 -36.23 -9.69
C PRO A 271 1.39 -37.50 -10.20
N ALA A 272 0.09 -37.38 -10.45
CA ALA A 272 -0.74 -38.41 -11.05
C ALA A 272 -1.52 -37.86 -12.26
N GLN A 273 -1.83 -38.74 -13.21
CA GLN A 273 -2.45 -38.39 -14.50
C GLN A 273 -3.86 -37.79 -14.34
N ASP A 274 -4.64 -38.32 -13.40
CA ASP A 274 -6.01 -37.88 -13.06
C ASP A 274 -6.04 -36.48 -12.44
N GLN A 275 -4.94 -36.07 -11.79
CA GLN A 275 -4.82 -34.76 -11.13
C GLN A 275 -4.40 -33.63 -12.10
N VAL A 276 -3.94 -33.95 -13.31
CA VAL A 276 -3.44 -32.95 -14.26
C VAL A 276 -4.50 -31.91 -14.63
N GLY A 277 -5.72 -32.37 -14.96
CA GLY A 277 -6.84 -31.49 -15.32
C GLY A 277 -7.20 -30.50 -14.19
N PRO A 278 -7.53 -30.99 -12.98
CA PRO A 278 -7.83 -30.15 -11.82
C PRO A 278 -6.72 -29.15 -11.47
N ILE A 279 -5.45 -29.58 -11.46
CA ILE A 279 -4.31 -28.71 -11.15
C ILE A 279 -4.13 -27.64 -12.21
N ASN A 280 -4.23 -27.99 -13.50
CA ASN A 280 -4.15 -27.01 -14.58
C ASN A 280 -5.29 -26.00 -14.51
N ALA A 281 -6.52 -26.44 -14.21
CA ALA A 281 -7.67 -25.54 -14.07
C ALA A 281 -7.48 -24.53 -12.92
N LEU A 282 -6.98 -24.98 -11.76
CA LEU A 282 -6.66 -24.10 -10.63
C LEU A 282 -5.54 -23.11 -10.96
N ALA A 283 -4.52 -23.53 -11.70
CA ALA A 283 -3.44 -22.65 -12.15
C ALA A 283 -3.92 -21.61 -13.19
N GLU A 284 -4.81 -21.99 -14.12
CA GLU A 284 -5.45 -21.04 -15.03
C GLU A 284 -6.34 -20.05 -14.29
N GLN A 285 -7.08 -20.50 -13.28
CA GLN A 285 -7.85 -19.61 -12.42
C GLN A 285 -6.94 -18.61 -11.70
N LEU A 286 -5.81 -19.07 -11.16
CA LEU A 286 -4.82 -18.21 -10.49
C LEU A 286 -4.23 -17.19 -11.46
N LEU A 287 -3.94 -17.58 -12.69
CA LEU A 287 -3.49 -16.68 -13.75
C LEU A 287 -4.53 -15.58 -14.02
N GLN A 288 -5.81 -15.94 -14.17
CA GLN A 288 -6.89 -14.99 -14.45
C GLN A 288 -7.15 -14.04 -13.28
N ASP A 289 -7.08 -14.54 -12.04
CA ASP A 289 -7.21 -13.72 -10.84
C ASP A 289 -6.04 -12.73 -10.72
N ALA A 290 -4.82 -13.20 -10.97
CA ALA A 290 -3.62 -12.36 -10.99
C ALA A 290 -3.65 -11.33 -12.13
N GLU A 291 -4.15 -11.67 -13.32
CA GLU A 291 -4.33 -10.73 -14.45
C GLU A 291 -5.29 -9.61 -14.07
N ARG A 292 -6.43 -9.94 -13.44
CA ARG A 292 -7.41 -8.94 -12.97
C ARG A 292 -6.83 -8.02 -11.90
N LEU A 293 -6.11 -8.57 -10.93
CA LEU A 293 -5.41 -7.78 -9.91
C LEU A 293 -4.37 -6.85 -10.55
N THR A 294 -3.56 -7.38 -11.47
CA THR A 294 -2.53 -6.60 -12.17
C THR A 294 -3.15 -5.47 -12.98
N ALA A 295 -4.20 -5.73 -13.76
CA ALA A 295 -4.90 -4.71 -14.54
C ALA A 295 -5.52 -3.62 -13.66
N SER A 296 -6.09 -3.98 -12.51
CA SER A 296 -6.63 -3.00 -11.55
C SER A 296 -5.51 -2.11 -10.98
N LEU A 297 -4.38 -2.70 -10.58
CA LEU A 297 -3.21 -1.96 -10.10
C LEU A 297 -2.62 -1.05 -11.17
N GLU A 298 -2.57 -1.50 -12.42
CA GLU A 298 -2.13 -0.69 -13.57
C GLU A 298 -3.07 0.50 -13.81
N SER A 299 -4.39 0.30 -13.74
CA SER A 299 -5.36 1.39 -13.93
C SER A 299 -5.31 2.45 -12.81
N ALA A 300 -4.95 2.04 -11.60
CA ALA A 300 -4.79 2.94 -10.46
C ALA A 300 -3.45 3.70 -10.50
N GLY A 301 -2.43 3.15 -11.15
CA GLY A 301 -1.10 3.75 -11.28
C GLY A 301 -0.97 4.67 -12.50
N SER A 302 -0.75 5.97 -12.28
CA SER A 302 -0.60 6.96 -13.37
C SER A 302 0.82 7.02 -13.96
N VAL A 303 1.39 5.90 -14.45
CA VAL A 303 2.82 5.87 -14.87
C VAL A 303 3.04 5.14 -16.21
N SER A 304 3.30 5.90 -17.30
CA SER A 304 3.64 5.40 -18.65
C SER A 304 4.83 4.41 -18.76
N PRO A 305 5.90 4.51 -17.95
CA PRO A 305 6.98 3.51 -17.86
C PRO A 305 6.54 2.05 -17.64
N LEU A 306 5.35 1.82 -17.07
CA LEU A 306 4.86 0.48 -16.74
C LEU A 306 4.61 -0.38 -17.99
N ARG A 307 4.27 0.21 -19.14
CA ARG A 307 3.86 -0.57 -20.32
C ARG A 307 4.96 -1.47 -20.88
N MET A 308 6.22 -1.03 -20.87
CA MET A 308 7.37 -1.81 -21.33
C MET A 308 7.67 -2.97 -20.38
N LEU A 309 7.70 -2.69 -19.08
CA LEU A 309 7.91 -3.69 -18.03
C LEU A 309 6.77 -4.72 -18.03
N ASN A 310 5.54 -4.29 -18.24
CA ASN A 310 4.36 -5.15 -18.35
C ASN A 310 4.43 -6.04 -19.59
N MET A 311 4.92 -5.52 -20.72
CA MET A 311 5.12 -6.31 -21.92
C MET A 311 6.17 -7.41 -21.68
N ALA A 312 7.33 -7.07 -21.12
CA ALA A 312 8.34 -8.06 -20.74
C ALA A 312 7.80 -9.09 -19.71
N GLY A 313 7.00 -8.63 -18.74
CA GLY A 313 6.26 -9.48 -17.81
C GLY A 313 5.29 -10.45 -18.48
N ARG A 314 4.55 -9.98 -19.50
CA ARG A 314 3.65 -10.82 -20.31
C ARG A 314 4.42 -11.86 -21.10
N GLN A 315 5.58 -11.52 -21.66
CA GLN A 315 6.43 -12.48 -22.39
C GLN A 315 6.93 -13.62 -21.49
N ARG A 316 7.28 -13.32 -20.23
CA ARG A 316 7.61 -14.35 -19.21
C ARG A 316 6.46 -15.33 -18.99
N MET A 317 5.22 -14.84 -18.91
CA MET A 317 4.06 -15.70 -18.74
C MET A 317 3.81 -16.54 -19.99
N LEU A 318 3.85 -15.94 -21.18
CA LEU A 318 3.56 -16.61 -22.44
C LEU A 318 4.57 -17.72 -22.75
N SER A 319 5.86 -17.52 -22.47
CA SER A 319 6.88 -18.57 -22.67
C SER A 319 6.62 -19.80 -21.79
N GLN A 320 6.27 -19.58 -20.51
CA GLN A 320 5.91 -20.65 -19.58
C GLN A 320 4.61 -21.34 -19.97
N ARG A 321 3.59 -20.56 -20.38
CA ARG A 321 2.30 -21.09 -20.84
C ARG A 321 2.46 -21.93 -22.10
N PHE A 322 3.26 -21.49 -23.06
CA PHE A 322 3.52 -22.24 -24.30
C PHE A 322 4.17 -23.60 -23.99
N ALA A 323 5.22 -23.61 -23.17
CA ALA A 323 5.88 -24.84 -22.75
C ALA A 323 4.93 -25.79 -22.00
N LYS A 324 4.10 -25.25 -21.09
CA LYS A 324 3.06 -26.01 -20.39
C LYS A 324 2.07 -26.66 -21.36
N LEU A 325 1.56 -25.91 -22.34
CA LEU A 325 0.60 -26.42 -23.33
C LEU A 325 1.22 -27.52 -24.22
N ALA A 326 2.47 -27.34 -24.65
CA ALA A 326 3.20 -28.37 -25.40
C ALA A 326 3.34 -29.67 -24.59
N LEU A 327 3.66 -29.57 -23.28
CA LEU A 327 3.72 -30.73 -22.38
C LEU A 327 2.36 -31.41 -22.16
N LEU A 328 1.28 -30.63 -21.97
CA LEU A 328 -0.09 -31.17 -21.89
C LEU A 328 -0.47 -31.91 -23.18
N GLY A 329 0.00 -31.41 -24.33
CA GLY A 329 -0.09 -32.07 -25.63
C GLY A 329 0.64 -33.42 -25.65
N ALA A 330 1.91 -33.43 -25.26
CA ALA A 330 2.80 -34.60 -25.30
C ALA A 330 2.47 -35.71 -24.28
N LEU A 331 1.69 -35.40 -23.24
CA LEU A 331 1.21 -36.35 -22.24
C LEU A 331 -0.23 -36.82 -22.49
N GLU A 332 -0.84 -36.38 -23.60
CA GLU A 332 -2.22 -36.71 -23.99
C GLU A 332 -3.25 -36.40 -22.90
N THR A 333 -2.98 -35.39 -22.08
CA THR A 333 -3.86 -35.00 -20.97
C THR A 333 -4.93 -34.01 -21.43
N GLY A 334 -6.20 -34.32 -21.19
CA GLY A 334 -7.32 -33.37 -21.22
C GLY A 334 -7.88 -33.03 -22.61
N GLU A 335 -7.97 -31.73 -22.89
CA GLU A 335 -8.78 -31.09 -23.95
C GLU A 335 -8.57 -31.66 -25.39
N PRO A 336 -9.59 -31.55 -26.26
CA PRO A 336 -9.48 -31.94 -27.66
C PRO A 336 -8.26 -31.31 -28.35
N LEU A 337 -7.61 -32.08 -29.22
CA LEU A 337 -6.35 -31.69 -29.87
C LEU A 337 -6.48 -30.38 -30.68
N GLN A 338 -7.67 -30.11 -31.23
CA GLN A 338 -7.96 -28.88 -31.97
C GLN A 338 -7.98 -27.63 -31.08
N GLN A 339 -8.60 -27.72 -29.90
CA GLN A 339 -8.68 -26.62 -28.94
C GLN A 339 -7.29 -26.28 -28.38
N ARG A 340 -6.49 -27.30 -28.06
CA ARG A 340 -5.09 -27.11 -27.65
C ARG A 340 -4.23 -26.44 -28.72
N ARG A 341 -4.36 -26.86 -29.98
CA ARG A 341 -3.65 -26.21 -31.11
C ARG A 341 -4.04 -24.73 -31.26
N ALA A 342 -5.33 -24.41 -31.15
CA ALA A 342 -5.80 -23.03 -31.21
C ALA A 342 -5.23 -22.19 -30.05
N GLU A 343 -5.18 -22.75 -28.84
CA GLU A 343 -4.61 -22.06 -27.68
C GLU A 343 -3.09 -21.84 -27.82
N MET A 344 -2.34 -22.85 -28.25
CA MET A 344 -0.91 -22.72 -28.52
C MET A 344 -0.61 -21.68 -29.59
N GLU A 345 -1.44 -21.64 -30.65
CA GLU A 345 -1.33 -20.64 -31.71
C GLU A 345 -1.59 -19.22 -31.18
N ALA A 346 -2.61 -19.04 -30.35
CA ALA A 346 -2.89 -17.75 -29.73
C ALA A 346 -1.74 -17.28 -28.81
N VAL A 347 -1.14 -18.19 -28.04
CA VAL A 347 0.04 -17.90 -27.21
C VAL A 347 1.24 -17.53 -28.09
N ARG A 348 1.47 -18.26 -29.18
CA ARG A 348 2.54 -17.96 -30.15
C ARG A 348 2.39 -16.57 -30.75
N GLN A 349 1.23 -16.25 -31.29
CA GLN A 349 0.95 -14.94 -31.87
C GLN A 349 1.10 -13.82 -30.83
N GLY A 350 0.58 -14.01 -29.62
CA GLY A 350 0.71 -13.03 -28.55
C GLY A 350 2.17 -12.80 -28.12
N PHE A 351 3.00 -13.84 -28.15
CA PHE A 351 4.41 -13.73 -27.84
C PHE A 351 5.16 -12.99 -28.95
N GLU A 352 5.00 -13.42 -30.21
CA GLU A 352 5.68 -12.84 -31.37
C GLU A 352 5.31 -11.36 -31.56
N GLN A 353 4.04 -11.00 -31.38
CA GLN A 353 3.61 -9.59 -31.40
C GLN A 353 4.27 -8.76 -30.31
N GLY A 354 4.38 -9.30 -29.09
CA GLY A 354 5.01 -8.60 -27.98
C GLY A 354 6.52 -8.48 -28.12
N LEU A 355 7.19 -9.50 -28.64
CA LEU A 355 8.62 -9.45 -28.95
C LEU A 355 8.91 -8.44 -30.06
N ALA A 356 8.13 -8.45 -31.15
CA ALA A 356 8.25 -7.49 -32.24
C ALA A 356 8.02 -6.05 -31.75
N TYR A 357 7.04 -5.84 -30.86
CA TYR A 357 6.84 -4.54 -30.23
C TYR A 357 8.07 -4.08 -29.44
N LEU A 358 8.66 -4.96 -28.62
CA LEU A 358 9.85 -4.64 -27.81
C LEU A 358 11.07 -4.34 -28.68
N GLN A 359 11.27 -5.10 -29.77
CA GLN A 359 12.35 -4.87 -30.74
C GLN A 359 12.18 -3.57 -31.54
N GLY A 360 10.94 -3.13 -31.77
CA GLY A 360 10.62 -1.89 -32.46
C GLY A 360 10.78 -0.61 -31.63
N LEU A 361 11.16 -0.71 -30.34
CA LEU A 361 11.29 0.46 -29.48
C LEU A 361 12.55 1.29 -29.83
N PRO A 362 12.43 2.61 -30.03
CA PRO A 362 13.52 3.47 -30.51
C PRO A 362 14.65 3.69 -29.48
N LEU A 363 14.39 3.43 -28.19
CA LEU A 363 15.30 3.73 -27.08
C LEU A 363 15.87 2.45 -26.43
N SER A 364 16.49 1.60 -27.26
CA SER A 364 17.08 0.33 -26.82
C SER A 364 18.60 0.45 -26.69
N THR A 365 19.15 0.21 -25.49
CA THR A 365 20.61 0.13 -25.28
C THR A 365 21.18 -1.09 -26.02
N PRO A 366 22.51 -1.14 -26.27
CA PRO A 366 23.15 -2.33 -26.85
C PRO A 366 22.85 -3.61 -26.06
N ASP A 367 22.85 -3.54 -24.73
CA ASP A 367 22.54 -4.67 -23.85
C ASP A 367 21.09 -5.14 -24.02
N ILE A 368 20.13 -4.22 -24.07
CA ILE A 368 18.71 -4.53 -24.31
C ILE A 368 18.53 -5.21 -25.66
N ARG A 369 19.19 -4.70 -26.71
CA ARG A 369 19.12 -5.31 -28.06
C ARG A 369 19.67 -6.73 -28.06
N ARG A 370 20.83 -6.95 -27.45
CA ARG A 370 21.42 -8.28 -27.33
C ARG A 370 20.50 -9.25 -26.59
N THR A 371 19.93 -8.84 -25.45
CA THR A 371 19.00 -9.69 -24.70
C THR A 371 17.70 -9.98 -25.48
N LEU A 372 17.23 -9.05 -26.32
CA LEU A 372 16.10 -9.29 -27.23
C LEU A 372 16.44 -10.25 -28.37
N GLU A 373 17.67 -10.22 -28.89
CA GLU A 373 18.17 -11.18 -29.87
C GLU A 373 18.27 -12.58 -29.25
N ASP A 374 18.90 -12.70 -28.07
CA ASP A 374 18.97 -13.95 -27.31
C ASP A 374 17.57 -14.51 -26.99
N ALA A 375 16.59 -13.64 -26.68
CA ALA A 375 15.21 -14.03 -26.47
C ALA A 375 14.51 -14.50 -27.76
N ALA A 376 14.82 -13.90 -28.92
CA ALA A 376 14.28 -14.34 -30.20
C ALA A 376 14.81 -15.74 -30.58
N GLU A 377 16.10 -15.98 -30.40
CA GLU A 377 16.72 -17.30 -30.59
C GLU A 377 16.13 -18.33 -29.61
N GLY A 378 16.02 -17.96 -28.33
CA GLY A 378 15.39 -18.80 -27.30
C GLY A 378 13.94 -19.14 -27.62
N TRP A 379 13.18 -18.21 -28.20
CA TRP A 379 11.81 -18.47 -28.67
C TRP A 379 11.77 -19.49 -29.81
N GLN A 380 12.66 -19.38 -30.80
CA GLN A 380 12.74 -20.37 -31.88
C GLN A 380 13.14 -21.76 -31.36
N ALA A 381 14.07 -21.83 -30.40
CA ALA A 381 14.42 -23.07 -29.73
C ALA A 381 13.23 -23.69 -28.98
N LEU A 382 12.41 -22.87 -28.33
CA LEU A 382 11.20 -23.31 -27.65
C LEU A 382 10.14 -23.86 -28.62
N LEU A 383 9.92 -23.19 -29.77
CA LEU A 383 9.02 -23.65 -30.83
C LEU A 383 9.48 -25.00 -31.39
N ALA A 384 10.76 -25.13 -31.75
CA ALA A 384 11.34 -26.38 -32.23
C ALA A 384 11.24 -27.50 -31.18
N GLY A 385 11.47 -27.17 -29.91
CA GLY A 385 11.28 -28.08 -28.78
C GLY A 385 9.84 -28.61 -28.68
N ALA A 386 8.84 -27.75 -28.90
CA ALA A 386 7.43 -28.12 -28.86
C ALA A 386 7.07 -29.12 -29.98
N ASP A 387 7.56 -28.88 -31.20
CA ASP A 387 7.36 -29.81 -32.32
C ASP A 387 8.02 -31.18 -32.06
N HIS A 388 9.18 -31.17 -31.40
CA HIS A 388 9.93 -32.38 -31.07
C HIS A 388 9.26 -33.24 -29.99
N VAL A 389 8.58 -32.66 -29.01
CA VAL A 389 7.91 -33.43 -27.94
C VAL A 389 6.64 -34.14 -28.41
N HIS A 390 6.02 -33.70 -29.50
CA HIS A 390 4.86 -34.35 -30.10
C HIS A 390 5.19 -35.57 -30.99
N ARG A 391 6.47 -35.82 -31.28
CA ARG A 391 6.88 -37.03 -32.01
C ARG A 391 6.62 -38.30 -31.17
N PRO A 392 6.33 -39.45 -31.81
CA PRO A 392 6.02 -40.71 -31.13
C PRO A 392 7.03 -41.09 -30.04
N ALA A 393 6.55 -41.84 -29.04
CA ALA A 393 7.38 -42.34 -27.95
C ALA A 393 8.58 -43.14 -28.51
N GLY A 394 9.78 -42.81 -28.02
CA GLY A 394 11.05 -43.41 -28.44
C GLY A 394 12.12 -43.18 -27.38
N ARG A 395 13.32 -43.73 -27.58
CA ARG A 395 14.42 -43.71 -26.58
C ARG A 395 14.76 -42.31 -26.06
N ASP A 396 14.59 -41.28 -26.89
CA ASP A 396 14.98 -39.90 -26.53
C ASP A 396 13.81 -39.04 -26.00
N ARG A 397 12.65 -39.62 -25.65
CA ARG A 397 11.48 -38.83 -25.20
C ARG A 397 11.81 -37.91 -24.02
N LEU A 398 12.51 -38.44 -23.01
CA LEU A 398 12.87 -37.67 -21.82
C LEU A 398 13.83 -36.51 -22.16
N LEU A 399 14.79 -36.74 -23.04
CA LEU A 399 15.72 -35.71 -23.52
C LEU A 399 15.00 -34.57 -24.25
N ARG A 400 14.00 -34.88 -25.08
CA ARG A 400 13.20 -33.86 -25.79
C ARG A 400 12.37 -33.01 -24.81
N LEU A 401 11.73 -33.65 -23.83
CA LEU A 401 10.96 -32.96 -22.80
C LEU A 401 11.86 -32.06 -21.93
N GLU A 402 13.07 -32.54 -21.62
CA GLU A 402 14.08 -31.75 -20.92
C GLU A 402 14.53 -30.55 -21.76
N GLY A 403 14.80 -30.73 -23.05
CA GLY A 403 15.18 -29.64 -23.96
C GLY A 403 14.12 -28.53 -24.03
N LEU A 404 12.83 -28.91 -24.13
CA LEU A 404 11.72 -27.95 -24.06
C LEU A 404 11.72 -27.19 -22.71
N ALA A 405 11.89 -27.91 -21.61
CA ALA A 405 11.93 -27.31 -20.27
C ALA A 405 13.08 -26.31 -20.14
N ALA A 406 14.29 -26.68 -20.59
CA ALA A 406 15.47 -25.84 -20.56
C ALA A 406 15.30 -24.58 -21.43
N ALA A 407 14.78 -24.72 -22.66
CA ALA A 407 14.50 -23.57 -23.52
C ALA A 407 13.51 -22.59 -22.87
N SER A 408 12.46 -23.10 -22.23
CA SER A 408 11.49 -22.24 -21.55
C SER A 408 12.06 -21.52 -20.31
N GLU A 409 12.94 -22.14 -19.53
CA GLU A 409 13.60 -21.48 -18.39
C GLU A 409 14.63 -20.45 -18.86
N SER A 410 15.43 -20.78 -19.88
CA SER A 410 16.39 -19.81 -20.46
C SER A 410 15.66 -18.58 -21.01
N LEU A 411 14.52 -18.77 -21.66
CA LEU A 411 13.72 -17.64 -22.15
C LEU A 411 13.11 -16.82 -21.02
N LEU A 412 12.70 -17.47 -19.91
CA LEU A 412 12.27 -16.77 -18.71
C LEU A 412 13.38 -15.89 -18.13
N ASP A 413 14.60 -16.43 -18.02
CA ASP A 413 15.78 -15.71 -17.52
C ASP A 413 16.14 -14.51 -18.40
N ASN A 414 16.02 -14.65 -19.73
CA ASN A 414 16.22 -13.54 -20.66
C ASN A 414 15.23 -12.40 -20.40
N PHE A 415 13.95 -12.70 -20.18
CA PHE A 415 12.96 -11.64 -19.89
C PHE A 415 13.01 -11.11 -18.46
N GLU A 416 13.48 -11.89 -17.47
CA GLU A 416 13.79 -11.36 -16.14
C GLU A 416 14.97 -10.36 -16.23
N THR A 417 16.01 -10.71 -16.99
CA THR A 417 17.15 -9.83 -17.28
C THR A 417 16.72 -8.57 -18.04
N LEU A 418 15.88 -8.74 -19.06
CA LEU A 418 15.35 -7.63 -19.86
C LEU A 418 14.51 -6.67 -19.00
N SER A 419 13.70 -7.20 -18.09
CA SER A 419 12.91 -6.39 -17.15
C SER A 419 13.83 -5.51 -16.30
N ALA A 420 14.91 -6.08 -15.74
CA ALA A 420 15.89 -5.34 -14.96
C ALA A 420 16.71 -4.33 -15.80
N GLN A 421 16.99 -4.63 -17.07
CA GLN A 421 17.63 -3.68 -17.99
C GLN A 421 16.71 -2.52 -18.34
N TYR A 422 15.42 -2.76 -18.60
CA TYR A 422 14.45 -1.68 -18.83
C TYR A 422 14.27 -0.82 -17.59
N GLU A 423 14.15 -1.42 -16.41
CA GLU A 423 14.13 -0.67 -15.14
C GLU A 423 15.33 0.27 -15.04
N ARG A 424 16.55 -0.21 -15.32
CA ARG A 424 17.77 0.62 -15.36
C ARG A 424 17.78 1.70 -16.43
N SER A 425 17.38 1.37 -17.66
CA SER A 425 17.37 2.33 -18.78
C SER A 425 16.38 3.46 -18.56
N MET A 426 15.18 3.14 -18.04
CA MET A 426 14.15 4.13 -17.70
C MET A 426 14.62 5.10 -16.60
N GLN A 427 15.47 4.62 -15.69
CA GLN A 427 16.04 5.46 -14.64
C GLN A 427 17.09 6.45 -15.16
N MET A 428 17.81 6.10 -16.23
CA MET A 428 18.79 6.99 -16.88
C MET A 428 18.12 8.08 -17.74
N LEU A 429 16.98 7.79 -18.39
CA LEU A 429 16.29 8.74 -19.27
C LEU A 429 15.43 9.78 -18.52
N MET A 430 15.09 9.53 -17.26
CA MET A 430 14.39 10.48 -16.38
C MET A 430 15.36 11.28 -15.48
N GLY A 431 16.65 11.24 -15.79
CA GLY A 431 17.73 11.95 -15.08
C GLY A 431 18.10 13.25 -15.76
#